data_AF-A0A533XZW9-F1
#
_entry.id   AF-A0A533XZW9-F1
#
_cell.length_a   1.000
_cell.length_b   1.000
_cell.length_c   1.000
_cell.angle_alpha   90.00
_cell.angle_beta   90.00
_cell.angle_gamma   90.00
#
_symmetry.space_group_name_H-M   'P 1'
#
loop_
_entity.id
_entity.type
_entity.pdbx_description
1 polymer ?
#
loop_
_entity_poly.entity_id
_entity_poly.type
_entity_poly.pdbx_seq_one_letter_code
_entity_poly.pdbx_strand_id
1 'polypeptide(L)'
;EVLGLEVLERKTSPRGSHLAFLKVPNSEELIELCSFPPSGPVRVQEDLVHLAFQVDDLDGTIRTLQAKGIKITDGPTTTSSGSRFIFIDAPDGYEIELIERKPGTAIV
;
A
#
# COMPACT_ATOMS: atom_id res chain seq x y z
N GLU A 1 3.15 3.46 -9.66
CA GLU A 1 3.28 2.42 -10.70
C GLU A 1 2.83 1.03 -10.26
N VAL A 2 3.20 0.52 -9.08
CA VAL A 2 2.77 -0.82 -8.61
C VAL A 2 1.30 -0.82 -8.17
N LEU A 3 0.92 0.14 -7.32
CA LEU A 3 -0.41 0.23 -6.70
C LEU A 3 -1.41 1.09 -7.50
N GLY A 4 -1.05 1.52 -8.72
CA GLY A 4 -1.91 2.39 -9.52
C GLY A 4 -2.14 3.82 -8.97
N LEU A 5 -1.44 4.22 -7.91
CA LEU A 5 -1.59 5.55 -7.32
C LEU A 5 -1.13 6.67 -8.27
N GLU A 6 -1.90 7.76 -8.30
CA GLU A 6 -1.62 8.96 -9.09
C GLU A 6 -1.18 10.11 -8.18
N VAL A 7 -0.07 10.78 -8.50
CA VAL A 7 0.35 11.98 -7.74
C VAL A 7 -0.40 13.20 -8.25
N LEU A 8 -1.31 13.73 -7.42
CA LEU A 8 -2.10 14.91 -7.77
C LEU A 8 -1.38 16.22 -7.48
N GLU A 9 -0.67 16.29 -6.35
CA GLU A 9 -0.01 17.51 -5.89
C GLU A 9 1.36 17.16 -5.29
N ARG A 10 2.33 18.04 -5.51
CA ARG A 10 3.57 18.11 -4.74
C ARG A 10 3.74 19.52 -4.20
N LYS A 11 4.08 19.65 -2.92
CA LYS A 11 4.37 20.95 -2.31
C LYS A 11 5.39 20.87 -1.19
N THR A 12 5.95 22.02 -0.84
CA THR A 12 6.80 22.17 0.35
C THR A 12 6.00 22.87 1.45
N SER A 13 5.92 22.26 2.64
CA SER A 13 5.24 22.86 3.79
C SER A 13 6.00 24.09 4.31
N PRO A 14 5.36 24.99 5.07
CA PRO A 14 6.06 26.12 5.71
C PRO A 14 7.20 25.70 6.65
N ARG A 15 7.20 24.44 7.10
CA ARG A 15 8.25 23.85 7.95
C ARG A 15 9.37 23.18 7.14
N GLY A 16 9.27 23.16 5.81
CA GLY A 16 10.27 22.58 4.91
C GLY A 16 10.06 21.11 4.56
N SER A 17 8.93 20.50 4.92
CA SER A 17 8.61 19.12 4.52
C SER A 17 8.19 19.06 3.06
N HIS A 18 8.71 18.09 2.31
CA HIS A 18 8.25 17.80 0.96
C HIS A 18 7.07 16.84 1.03
N LEU A 19 5.94 17.25 0.49
CA LEU A 19 4.68 16.53 0.53
C LEU A 19 4.28 16.07 -0.88
N ALA A 20 3.76 14.86 -0.98
CA ALA A 20 3.08 14.37 -2.18
C ALA A 20 1.71 13.83 -1.80
N PHE A 21 0.67 14.25 -2.53
CA PHE A 21 -0.71 13.78 -2.34
C PHE A 21 -1.05 12.80 -3.44
N LEU A 22 -1.39 11.57 -3.06
CA LEU A 22 -1.62 10.45 -3.95
C LEU A 22 -3.10 10.06 -3.95
N LYS A 23 -3.70 10.06 -5.13
CA LYS A 23 -5.04 9.53 -5.37
C LYS A 23 -5.01 8.01 -5.44
N VAL A 24 -5.93 7.39 -4.72
CA VAL A 24 -6.19 5.95 -4.80
C VAL A 24 -7.31 5.72 -5.84
N PRO A 25 -7.15 4.81 -6.83
CA PRO A 25 -8.10 4.65 -7.94
C PRO A 25 -9.57 4.42 -7.54
N ASN A 26 -9.81 3.90 -6.33
CA ASN A 26 -11.13 3.47 -5.85
C ASN A 26 -11.48 4.07 -4.46
N SER A 27 -10.91 5.21 -4.10
CA SER A 27 -11.16 5.86 -2.81
C SER A 27 -11.14 7.39 -2.97
N GLU A 28 -11.98 8.06 -2.19
CA GLU A 28 -12.04 9.53 -2.15
C GLU A 28 -10.93 10.10 -1.27
N GLU A 29 -10.36 9.28 -0.39
CA GLU A 29 -9.24 9.61 0.46
C GLU A 29 -7.93 9.69 -0.33
N LEU A 30 -7.04 10.57 0.14
CA LEU A 30 -5.70 10.72 -0.40
C LEU A 30 -4.69 10.17 0.59
N ILE A 31 -3.63 9.57 0.06
CA ILE A 31 -2.43 9.27 0.85
C ILE A 31 -1.49 10.47 0.73
N GLU A 32 -1.13 11.08 1.86
CA GLU A 32 -0.09 12.10 1.92
C GLU A 32 1.24 11.44 2.33
N LEU A 33 2.22 11.44 1.42
CA LEU A 33 3.59 11.10 1.77
C LEU A 33 4.33 12.37 2.19
N CYS A 34 4.95 12.31 3.37
CA CYS A 34 5.72 13.41 3.94
C CYS A 34 7.19 13.02 4.08
N SER A 35 8.06 13.76 3.39
CA SER A 35 9.51 13.64 3.52
C SER A 35 10.08 14.86 4.24
N PHE A 36 10.77 14.61 5.34
CA PHE A 36 11.51 15.65 6.06
C PHE A 36 12.85 15.07 6.52
N PRO A 37 13.91 15.15 5.68
CA PRO A 37 15.21 14.56 5.97
C PRO A 37 15.80 14.86 7.36
N PRO A 38 15.61 16.05 7.95
CA PRO A 38 16.09 16.33 9.31
C PRO A 38 15.49 15.44 10.41
N SER A 39 14.34 14.79 10.19
CA SER A 39 13.76 13.82 11.14
C SER A 39 14.48 12.47 11.15
N GLY A 40 15.44 12.24 10.25
CA GLY A 40 16.12 10.96 10.08
C GLY A 40 15.30 9.96 9.25
N PRO A 41 15.79 8.71 9.13
CA PRO A 41 15.13 7.69 8.32
C PRO A 41 13.84 7.20 8.97
N VAL A 42 12.88 6.80 8.15
CA VAL A 42 11.67 6.09 8.60
C VAL A 42 12.08 4.72 9.15
N ARG A 43 11.55 4.34 10.30
CA ARG A 43 11.66 2.99 10.88
C ARG A 43 10.28 2.51 11.28
N VAL A 44 9.69 1.67 10.45
CA VAL A 44 8.41 1.02 10.74
C VAL A 44 8.71 -0.24 11.55
N GLN A 45 7.96 -0.48 12.62
CA GLN A 45 8.03 -1.73 13.35
C GLN A 45 7.21 -2.78 12.60
N GLU A 46 7.72 -4.01 12.50
CA GLU A 46 6.99 -5.14 11.91
C GLU A 46 5.60 -5.26 12.53
N ASP A 47 4.58 -5.48 11.70
CA ASP A 47 3.17 -5.67 12.07
C ASP A 47 2.50 -4.52 12.87
N LEU A 48 3.17 -3.39 13.07
CA LEU A 48 2.60 -2.30 13.86
C LEU A 48 1.48 -1.57 13.11
N VAL A 49 1.74 -1.22 11.84
CA VAL A 49 0.82 -0.54 10.93
C VAL A 49 1.12 -0.95 9.49
N HIS A 50 0.06 -1.08 8.68
CA HIS A 50 0.18 -1.24 7.23
C HIS A 50 -0.98 -0.54 6.53
N LEU A 51 -0.83 -0.32 5.22
CA LEU A 51 -1.91 0.13 4.35
C LEU A 51 -2.42 -1.09 3.58
N ALA A 52 -3.73 -1.28 3.57
CA ALA A 52 -4.36 -2.36 2.84
C ALA A 52 -5.08 -1.82 1.59
N PHE A 53 -4.80 -2.44 0.44
CA PHE A 53 -5.49 -2.15 -0.81
C PHE A 53 -6.26 -3.37 -1.25
N GLN A 54 -7.54 -3.17 -1.55
CA GLN A 54 -8.35 -4.23 -2.14
C GLN A 54 -7.98 -4.42 -3.62
N VAL A 55 -7.87 -5.67 -4.03
CA VAL A 55 -7.71 -6.09 -5.43
C VAL A 55 -8.85 -7.03 -5.83
N ASP A 56 -9.21 -7.02 -7.10
CA ASP A 56 -10.30 -7.84 -7.64
C ASP A 56 -9.86 -9.28 -7.99
N ASP A 57 -8.58 -9.46 -8.33
CA ASP A 57 -7.95 -10.75 -8.66
C ASP A 57 -6.57 -10.84 -8.00
N LEU A 58 -6.47 -11.60 -6.90
CA LEU A 58 -5.20 -11.74 -6.19
C LEU A 58 -4.16 -12.50 -7.02
N ASP A 59 -4.58 -13.52 -7.78
CA ASP A 59 -3.66 -14.36 -8.57
C ASP A 59 -3.12 -13.60 -9.78
N GLY A 60 -3.93 -12.76 -10.41
CA GLY A 60 -3.50 -11.78 -11.42
C GLY A 60 -2.52 -10.75 -10.85
N THR A 61 -2.80 -10.26 -9.64
CA THR A 61 -1.94 -9.30 -8.92
C THR A 61 -0.57 -9.92 -8.61
N ILE A 62 -0.54 -11.13 -8.05
CA ILE A 62 0.70 -11.88 -7.77
C ILE A 62 1.56 -12.03 -9.03
N ARG A 63 0.96 -12.45 -10.14
CA ARG A 63 1.67 -12.59 -11.43
C ARG A 63 2.26 -11.28 -11.90
N THR A 64 1.53 -10.18 -11.77
CA THR A 64 1.98 -8.84 -12.14
C THR A 64 3.14 -8.37 -11.28
N LEU A 65 3.09 -8.61 -9.97
CA LEU A 65 4.16 -8.27 -9.03
C LEU A 65 5.44 -9.05 -9.34
N GLN A 66 5.32 -10.37 -9.54
CA GLN A 66 6.45 -11.22 -9.90
C GLN A 66 7.09 -10.81 -11.23
N ALA A 67 6.29 -10.50 -12.25
CA ALA A 67 6.79 -10.02 -13.55
C ALA A 67 7.54 -8.68 -13.43
N LYS A 68 7.19 -7.85 -12.44
CA LYS A 68 7.87 -6.60 -12.10
C LYS A 68 9.06 -6.78 -11.15
N GLY A 69 9.36 -8.02 -10.72
CA GLY A 69 10.43 -8.31 -9.77
C GLY A 69 10.13 -7.85 -8.34
N ILE A 70 8.87 -7.58 -8.00
CA ILE A 70 8.46 -7.20 -6.65
C ILE A 70 8.34 -8.47 -5.80
N LYS A 71 9.04 -8.48 -4.67
CA LYS A 71 9.01 -9.59 -3.72
C LYS A 71 7.71 -9.56 -2.92
N ILE A 72 7.03 -10.70 -2.84
CA ILE A 72 5.98 -10.96 -1.85
C ILE A 72 6.67 -11.35 -0.55
N THR A 73 6.39 -10.61 0.51
CA THR A 73 7.06 -10.75 1.81
C THR A 73 6.32 -11.68 2.75
N ASP A 74 5.00 -11.78 2.63
CA ASP A 74 4.18 -12.79 3.29
C ASP A 74 2.94 -13.20 2.45
N GLY A 75 2.40 -14.39 2.73
CA GLY A 75 1.27 -14.99 2.03
C GLY A 75 1.65 -15.75 0.75
N PRO A 76 0.66 -16.13 -0.09
CA PRO A 76 -0.77 -15.84 0.07
C PRO A 76 -1.41 -16.60 1.24
N THR A 77 -2.28 -15.91 1.97
CA THR A 77 -3.00 -16.44 3.12
C THR A 77 -4.51 -16.33 2.90
N THR A 78 -5.26 -17.36 3.27
CA THR A 78 -6.73 -17.36 3.24
C THR A 78 -7.27 -17.21 4.66
N THR A 79 -8.10 -16.19 4.89
CA THR A 79 -8.75 -15.95 6.18
C THR A 79 -9.91 -16.91 6.41
N SER A 80 -10.40 -16.99 7.65
CA SER A 80 -11.62 -17.74 7.99
C SER A 80 -12.88 -17.22 7.29
N SER A 81 -12.90 -15.94 6.87
CA SER A 81 -13.99 -15.37 6.06
C SER A 81 -13.89 -15.74 4.57
N GLY A 82 -12.80 -16.41 4.17
CA GLY A 82 -12.53 -16.77 2.77
C GLY A 82 -11.97 -15.62 1.93
N SER A 83 -11.56 -14.51 2.54
CA SER A 83 -10.75 -13.49 1.85
C SER A 83 -9.32 -13.99 1.73
N ARG A 84 -8.59 -13.50 0.73
CA ARG A 84 -7.19 -13.89 0.49
C ARG A 84 -6.32 -12.65 0.46
N PHE A 85 -5.12 -12.72 1.02
CA PHE A 85 -4.20 -11.59 0.99
C PHE A 85 -2.74 -12.00 0.86
N ILE A 86 -1.89 -11.04 0.48
CA ILE A 86 -0.43 -11.08 0.51
C ILE A 86 0.09 -9.78 1.09
N PHE A 87 1.36 -9.78 1.52
CA PHE A 87 2.11 -8.58 1.84
C PHE A 87 3.25 -8.34 0.85
N ILE A 88 3.53 -7.05 0.61
CA ILE A 88 4.75 -6.56 -0.04
C ILE A 88 5.30 -5.39 0.77
N ASP A 89 6.59 -5.09 0.61
CA ASP A 89 7.20 -3.92 1.25
C ASP A 89 7.31 -2.76 0.25
N ALA A 90 6.93 -1.57 0.70
CA ALA A 90 7.31 -0.33 0.04
C ALA A 90 8.83 -0.11 0.11
N PRO A 91 9.41 0.78 -0.73
CA PRO A 91 10.86 1.01 -0.74
C PRO A 91 11.46 1.42 0.61
N ASP A 92 10.69 2.09 1.46
CA ASP A 92 11.11 2.52 2.81
C ASP A 92 10.79 1.47 3.91
N GLY A 93 10.38 0.26 3.54
CA GLY A 93 10.07 -0.85 4.44
C GLY A 93 8.69 -0.80 5.08
N TYR A 94 7.78 0.04 4.57
CA TYR A 94 6.39 0.07 5.04
C TYR A 94 5.61 -1.08 4.41
N GLU A 95 4.92 -1.87 5.24
CA GLU A 95 4.15 -3.03 4.77
C GLU A 95 2.86 -2.60 4.06
N ILE A 96 2.58 -3.29 2.95
CA ILE A 96 1.38 -3.08 2.13
C ILE A 96 0.65 -4.42 1.98
N GLU A 97 -0.58 -4.48 2.48
CA GLU A 97 -1.47 -5.62 2.28
C GLU A 97 -2.20 -5.47 0.95
N LEU A 98 -2.23 -6.53 0.15
CA LEU A 98 -3.09 -6.65 -1.02
C LEU A 98 -4.11 -7.74 -0.76
N ILE A 99 -5.38 -7.36 -0.65
CA ILE A 99 -6.45 -8.26 -0.21
C ILE A 99 -7.54 -8.39 -1.27
N GLU A 100 -7.82 -9.63 -1.64
CA GLU A 100 -9.02 -10.01 -2.40
C GLU A 100 -10.11 -10.41 -1.40
N ARG A 101 -11.14 -9.57 -1.30
CA ARG A 101 -12.28 -9.83 -0.42
C ARG A 101 -13.32 -10.68 -1.13
N LYS A 102 -13.97 -11.56 -0.37
CA LYS A 102 -15.14 -12.29 -0.88
C LYS A 102 -16.26 -11.30 -1.22
N PRO A 103 -16.99 -11.49 -2.34
CA PRO A 103 -18.14 -10.65 -2.68
C PRO A 103 -19.14 -10.53 -1.52
N GLY A 104 -19.61 -9.31 -1.26
CA GLY A 104 -20.55 -9.02 -0.18
C GLY A 104 -19.93 -8.88 1.22
N THR A 105 -18.60 -8.90 1.35
CA THR A 105 -17.93 -8.55 2.60
C THR A 105 -18.12 -7.07 2.91
N ALA A 106 -18.78 -6.75 4.02
CA ALA A 106 -18.91 -5.36 4.48
C ALA A 106 -17.54 -4.82 4.92
N ILE A 107 -17.20 -3.62 4.47
CA ILE A 107 -16.08 -2.83 4.99
C ILE A 107 -16.67 -1.96 6.11
N VAL A 108 -16.18 -2.13 7.34
CA VAL A 108 -16.57 -1.31 8.49
C VAL A 108 -15.66 -0.10 8.62
#